data_AF-A0A3S3PE09-F1
#
_entry.id   AF-A0A3S3PE09-F1
#
_cell.length_a   1.000
_cell.length_b   1.000
_cell.length_c   1.000
_cell.angle_alpha   90.00
_cell.angle_beta   90.00
_cell.angle_gamma   90.00
#
_symmetry.space_group_name_H-M   'P 1'
#
loop_
_entity.id
_entity.type
_entity.pdbx_description
1 polymer ?
#
loop_
_entity_poly.entity_id
_entity_poly.type
_entity_poly.pdbx_seq_one_letter_code
_entity_poly.pdbx_strand_id
1 'polypeptide(L)' 'MLVKHGWPASWRREPFTDGFVVVSHDHGEALPPDFLEAVQIAARIVARTYRVEIEQHGSFVGLLCDYEVTAGGHFKKLM' A
#
# COMPACT_ATOMS: atom_id res chain seq x y z
N MET A 1 -3.79 5.43 -12.21
CA MET A 1 -4.58 4.18 -12.15
C MET A 1 -3.62 3.00 -11.96
N LEU A 2 -3.82 2.14 -10.96
CA LEU A 2 -3.08 0.87 -10.76
C LEU A 2 -3.52 -0.20 -11.80
N VAL A 3 -3.91 0.22 -13.01
CA VAL A 3 -4.48 -0.64 -14.05
C VAL A 3 -3.41 -1.09 -15.05
N LYS A 4 -2.13 -0.84 -14.74
CA LYS A 4 -1.01 -1.08 -15.67
C LYS A 4 -0.85 -2.56 -16.09
N HIS A 5 -1.51 -3.49 -15.40
CA HIS A 5 -1.43 -4.93 -15.66
C HIS A 5 -2.78 -5.68 -15.58
N GLY A 6 -3.91 -5.00 -15.82
CA GLY A 6 -5.22 -5.67 -15.74
C GLY A 6 -5.71 -5.97 -14.33
N TRP A 7 -5.10 -5.36 -13.31
CA TRP A 7 -5.59 -5.43 -11.93
C TRP A 7 -6.92 -4.66 -11.82
N PRO A 8 -8.06 -5.32 -11.48
CA PRO A 8 -9.39 -4.70 -11.40
C PRO A 8 -9.58 -3.90 -10.09
N ALA A 9 -8.66 -2.99 -9.81
CA ALA A 9 -8.68 -2.16 -8.62
C ALA A 9 -8.27 -0.72 -8.89
N SER A 10 -8.79 0.16 -8.05
CA SER A 10 -8.28 1.51 -7.84
C SER A 10 -7.70 1.63 -6.44
N TRP A 11 -7.15 2.80 -6.14
CA TRP A 11 -6.74 3.15 -4.78
C TRP A 11 -7.29 4.53 -4.44
N ARG A 12 -7.52 4.76 -3.16
CA ARG A 12 -7.77 6.10 -2.62
C ARG A 12 -6.82 6.36 -1.48
N ARG A 13 -6.34 7.60 -1.35
CA ARG A 13 -5.63 8.03 -0.15
C ARG A 13 -6.60 8.01 1.02
N GLU A 14 -6.21 7.43 2.14
CA GLU A 14 -7.03 7.48 3.34
C GLU A 14 -6.69 8.77 4.11
N PRO A 15 -7.65 9.70 4.29
CA PRO A 15 -7.39 10.97 4.94
C PRO A 15 -6.81 10.79 6.35
N PHE A 16 -5.94 11.71 6.77
CA PHE A 16 -5.33 11.72 8.11
C PHE A 16 -4.44 10.51 8.43
N THR A 17 -4.03 9.74 7.41
CA THR A 17 -3.07 8.65 7.51
C THR A 17 -1.98 8.77 6.45
N ASP A 18 -0.87 8.07 6.66
CA ASP A 18 0.18 7.85 5.65
C ASP A 18 -0.06 6.56 4.85
N GLY A 19 -1.34 6.28 4.59
CA GLY A 19 -1.80 5.09 3.91
C GLY A 19 -2.79 5.34 2.79
N PHE A 20 -3.19 4.24 2.19
CA PHE A 20 -4.20 4.17 1.14
C PHE A 20 -5.04 2.92 1.28
N VAL A 21 -6.23 2.97 0.71
CA VAL A 21 -7.15 1.84 0.62
C VAL A 21 -7.21 1.36 -0.83
N VAL A 22 -7.05 0.06 -1.03
CA VAL A 22 -7.27 -0.61 -2.31
C VAL A 22 -8.77 -0.88 -2.47
N VAL A 23 -9.34 -0.48 -3.60
CA VAL A 23 -10.77 -0.60 -3.87
C VAL A 23 -10.96 -1.46 -5.12
N SER A 24 -11.47 -2.67 -4.93
CA SER A 24 -11.91 -3.56 -6.01
C SER A 24 -13.05 -2.89 -6.79
N HIS A 25 -13.03 -3.01 -8.12
CA HIS A 25 -14.14 -2.51 -8.94
C HIS A 25 -15.44 -3.29 -8.72
N ASP A 26 -15.33 -4.59 -8.39
CA ASP A 26 -16.49 -5.48 -8.26
C ASP A 26 -16.96 -5.60 -6.80
N HIS A 27 -16.04 -5.47 -5.83
CA HIS A 27 -16.31 -5.73 -4.41
C HIS A 27 -16.05 -4.53 -3.48
N GLY A 28 -15.60 -3.40 -4.02
CA GLY A 28 -15.27 -2.22 -3.21
C GLY A 28 -14.10 -2.50 -2.26
N GLU A 29 -14.25 -2.10 -0.99
CA GLU A 29 -13.21 -2.28 0.04
C GLU A 29 -13.19 -3.69 0.65
N ALA A 30 -14.24 -4.49 0.43
CA ALA A 30 -14.31 -5.88 0.87
C ALA A 30 -13.56 -6.77 -0.13
N LEU A 31 -12.23 -6.71 -0.10
CA LEU A 31 -11.40 -7.44 -1.04
C LEU A 31 -11.63 -8.96 -0.92
N PRO A 32 -11.83 -9.67 -2.04
CA PRO A 32 -11.85 -11.12 -2.01
C PRO A 32 -10.47 -11.69 -1.59
N PRO A 33 -10.41 -12.91 -1.06
CA PRO A 33 -9.20 -13.44 -0.41
C PRO A 33 -7.95 -13.48 -1.28
N ASP A 34 -8.10 -13.80 -2.57
CA ASP A 34 -7.02 -13.82 -3.56
C ASP A 34 -6.43 -12.41 -3.78
N PHE A 35 -7.30 -11.41 -3.81
CA PHE A 35 -6.92 -10.01 -3.93
C PHE A 35 -6.21 -9.50 -2.68
N LEU A 36 -6.71 -9.89 -1.52
CA LEU A 36 -6.08 -9.58 -0.23
C LEU A 36 -4.66 -10.15 -0.17
N GLU A 37 -4.48 -11.40 -0.61
CA GLU A 37 -3.17 -12.05 -0.69
C GLU A 37 -2.23 -11.30 -1.66
N ALA A 38 -2.74 -10.90 -2.83
CA ALA A 38 -1.95 -10.12 -3.78
C ALA A 38 -1.51 -8.76 -3.21
N VAL A 39 -2.39 -8.05 -2.51
CA VAL A 39 -2.04 -6.79 -1.82
C VAL A 39 -0.99 -7.05 -0.74
N GLN A 40 -1.13 -8.10 0.06
CA GLN A 40 -0.16 -8.48 1.10
C GLN A 40 1.23 -8.78 0.52
N ILE A 41 1.30 -9.51 -0.59
CA ILE A 41 2.56 -9.81 -1.27
C ILE A 41 3.19 -8.52 -1.79
N ALA A 42 2.41 -7.66 -2.44
CA ALA A 42 2.90 -6.38 -2.96
C ALA A 42 3.42 -5.48 -1.82
N ALA A 43 2.67 -5.34 -0.73
CA ALA A 43 3.09 -4.59 0.45
C ALA A 43 4.42 -5.12 1.03
N ARG A 44 4.59 -6.45 1.13
CA ARG A 44 5.84 -7.06 1.60
C ARG A 44 7.01 -6.81 0.66
N ILE A 45 6.78 -6.81 -0.66
CA ILE A 45 7.83 -6.47 -1.64
C ILE A 45 8.25 -5.01 -1.44
N VAL A 46 7.30 -4.08 -1.38
CA VAL A 46 7.57 -2.65 -1.16
C VAL A 46 8.34 -2.43 0.16
N ALA A 47 7.87 -3.02 1.27
CA ALA A 47 8.53 -2.94 2.57
C ALA A 47 10.00 -3.35 2.50
N ARG A 48 10.30 -4.46 1.80
CA ARG A 48 11.68 -4.96 1.64
C ARG A 48 12.51 -4.11 0.68
N THR A 49 11.96 -3.73 -0.46
CA THR A 49 12.65 -2.94 -1.49
C THR A 49 13.06 -1.58 -0.96
N TYR A 50 12.17 -0.93 -0.20
CA TYR A 50 12.38 0.43 0.29
C TYR A 50 12.81 0.49 1.76
N ARG A 51 12.91 -0.65 2.45
CA ARG A 51 13.26 -0.78 3.87
C ARG A 51 12.37 0.09 4.77
N VAL A 52 11.07 0.06 4.51
CA VAL A 52 10.03 0.76 5.28
C VAL A 52 9.14 -0.23 6.02
N GLU A 53 8.57 0.21 7.14
CA GLU A 53 7.63 -0.54 7.95
C GLU A 53 6.23 -0.25 7.45
N ILE A 54 5.55 -1.31 6.99
CA ILE A 54 4.21 -1.24 6.42
C ILE A 54 3.28 -2.09 7.29
N GLU A 55 2.12 -1.54 7.61
CA GLU A 55 0.98 -2.32 8.08
C GLU A 55 -0.04 -2.55 6.97
N GLN A 56 -0.75 -3.67 7.07
CA GLN A 56 -1.82 -4.01 6.15
C GLN A 56 -2.99 -4.58 6.96
N HIS A 57 -4.17 -3.99 6.79
CA HIS A 57 -5.42 -4.40 7.42
C HIS A 57 -6.53 -4.44 6.38
N GLY A 58 -6.94 -5.62 5.93
CA GLY A 58 -7.92 -5.75 4.85
C GLY A 58 -7.49 -5.01 3.56
N SER A 59 -8.28 -4.05 3.11
CA SER A 59 -7.95 -3.22 1.95
C SER A 59 -6.95 -2.10 2.23
N PHE A 60 -6.70 -1.77 3.50
CA PHE A 60 -5.82 -0.69 3.91
C PHE A 60 -4.35 -1.12 3.91
N VAL A 61 -3.49 -0.24 3.41
CA VAL A 61 -2.03 -0.34 3.48
C VAL A 61 -1.48 1.01 3.93
N GLY A 62 -0.67 1.01 4.99
CA GLY A 62 -0.12 2.24 5.57
C GLY A 62 1.33 2.10 6.02
N LEU A 63 2.03 3.23 6.12
CA LEU A 63 3.34 3.29 6.77
C LEU A 63 3.15 3.30 8.29
N LEU A 64 3.92 2.48 9.01
CA LEU A 64 3.91 2.43 10.47
C LEU A 64 4.75 3.54 11.12
N CYS A 65 5.57 4.22 10.33
CA CYS A 65 6.51 5.23 10.79
C CYS A 65 6.60 6.36 9.78
N ASP A 66 7.03 7.52 10.25
CA ASP A 66 7.33 8.64 9.38
C ASP A 66 8.68 8.42 8.70
N TYR A 67 8.74 8.74 7.41
CA TYR A 67 9.96 8.67 6.62
C TYR A 67 10.16 9.97 5.86
N GLU A 68 11.39 10.47 5.83
CA GLU A 68 11.81 11.50 4.88
C GLU A 68 12.35 10.85 3.60
N VAL A 69 12.03 11.46 2.45
CA VAL A 69 12.67 11.10 1.18
C VAL A 69 13.95 11.90 1.05
N THR A 70 15.08 11.21 1.13
CA THR A 70 16.41 11.81 0.93
C THR A 70 16.60 12.30 -0.51
N ALA A 71 17.55 13.20 -0.73
CA ALA A 71 17.89 13.69 -2.07
C ALA A 71 18.29 12.57 -3.07
N GLY A 72 18.76 11.43 -2.56
CA GLY A 72 19.08 10.23 -3.36
C GLY A 72 17.87 9.34 -3.67
N GLY A 73 16.66 9.69 -3.23
CA GLY A 73 15.44 8.92 -3.48
C GLY A 73 15.22 7.74 -2.52
N HIS A 74 16.00 7.65 -1.43
CA HIS A 74 15.81 6.63 -0.39
C HIS A 74 14.96 7.16 0.75
N PHE A 75 14.21 6.25 1.39
CA PHE A 75 13.50 6.53 2.63
C PHE A 75 14.47 6.48 3.80
N LYS A 76 14.39 7.48 4.68
CA LYS A 76 15.06 7.50 5.98
C LYS A 76 14.00 7.69 7.06
N LYS A 77 13.98 6.78 8.02
CA LYS A 77 13.05 6.83 9.16
C LYS A 77 13.30 8.10 9.97
N LEU A 78 12.25 8.85 10.26
CA LEU A 78 12.28 9.95 11.22
C LEU A 78 12.17 9.36 12.63
N MET A 79 13.00 9.87 13.55
CA MET A 79 13.04 9.45 14.95
C MET A 79 11.93 10.12 15.75
#